data_AF-A0A834FKP0-F1
#
_entry.id   AF-A0A834FKP0-F1
#
_cell.length_a   1.000
_cell.length_b   1.000
_cell.length_c   1.000
_cell.angle_alpha   90.00
_cell.angle_beta   90.00
_cell.angle_gamma   90.00
#
_symmetry.space_group_name_H-M   'P 1'
#
loop_
_entity.id
_entity.type
_entity.pdbx_description
1 polymer ?
#
loop_
_entity_poly.entity_id
_entity_poly.type
_entity_poly.pdbx_seq_one_letter_code
_entity_poly.pdbx_strand_id
1 'polypeptide(L)'
;MSGHTVPADISGHMLDLDEDEDLEVFSKNTSLTDEGPVPNSPSSMVNQYRLEDDEEQQDANAKDLFISVEDPESHITAIETYIMYRVATKTTRSDFDSSEFEVRRRYQDFLWLRSKLEESHPTLIVHPLPEKFVMKGMVERFNDDFIETRRKALQRFLSRISEHPVLSHSQHFKVFLTAQDLAPHKKQGSGFLSRMGETMRAVANSVRGVKNRPEEFDVLQEYVENFSNKISSVDKVTQRIIKEQREYLDELRQYSSTYSQWAESEENLSEPLKGVASCAGAVL
;
A
#
# COMPACT_ATOMS: atom_id res chain seq x y z
N MET A 1 -61.86 23.33 43.46
CA MET A 1 -61.54 24.19 42.29
C MET A 1 -60.03 24.36 42.31
N SER A 2 -59.22 24.03 41.32
CA SER A 2 -59.37 23.34 40.05
C SER A 2 -57.98 22.75 39.79
N GLY A 3 -57.89 21.47 39.43
CA GLY A 3 -56.63 20.87 39.00
C GLY A 3 -56.20 21.45 37.65
N HIS A 4 -54.90 21.53 37.42
CA HIS A 4 -54.30 21.60 36.09
C HIS A 4 -52.98 20.83 36.10
N THR A 5 -53.05 19.64 35.52
CA THR A 5 -51.96 18.85 34.94
C THR A 5 -51.73 19.32 33.51
N VAL A 6 -50.48 19.49 33.10
CA VAL A 6 -50.03 19.54 31.69
C VAL A 6 -48.58 19.00 31.63
N PRO A 7 -48.08 18.49 30.48
CA PRO A 7 -47.71 17.08 30.34
C PRO A 7 -46.23 16.91 29.94
N ALA A 8 -45.76 15.67 30.01
CA ALA A 8 -44.54 15.24 29.35
C ALA A 8 -44.80 15.08 27.84
N ASP A 9 -44.03 15.78 27.01
CA ASP A 9 -43.91 15.50 25.59
C ASP A 9 -42.43 15.68 25.20
N ILE A 10 -41.75 14.56 24.96
CA ILE A 10 -40.45 14.50 24.29
C ILE A 10 -40.58 13.43 23.21
N SER A 11 -41.30 13.79 22.16
CA SER A 11 -41.32 13.06 20.91
C SER A 11 -40.04 13.38 20.10
N GLY A 12 -39.30 12.34 19.70
CA GLY A 12 -38.53 12.33 18.45
C GLY A 12 -37.00 12.38 18.56
N HIS A 13 -36.37 11.21 18.61
CA HIS A 13 -35.53 10.75 17.49
C HIS A 13 -35.24 9.26 17.69
N MET A 14 -35.96 8.43 16.94
CA MET A 14 -35.70 7.01 16.79
C MET A 14 -34.39 6.92 15.98
N LEU A 15 -33.33 6.41 16.61
CA LEU A 15 -32.12 6.00 15.89
C LEU A 15 -32.47 4.67 15.24
N ASP A 16 -32.73 4.70 13.93
CA ASP A 16 -32.74 3.52 13.10
C ASP A 16 -31.30 2.97 13.12
N LEU A 17 -31.09 1.95 13.96
CA LEU A 17 -29.91 1.12 13.93
C LEU A 17 -30.08 0.20 12.73
N ASP A 18 -29.40 0.50 11.63
CA ASP A 18 -29.23 -0.43 10.52
C ASP A 18 -28.60 -1.72 11.10
N GLU A 19 -29.38 -2.80 11.06
CA GLU A 19 -28.97 -4.13 11.50
C GLU A 19 -27.83 -4.63 10.61
N ASP A 20 -26.63 -4.75 11.19
CA ASP A 20 -25.48 -5.42 10.59
C ASP A 20 -25.78 -6.93 10.43
N GLU A 21 -26.46 -7.31 9.35
CA GLU A 21 -26.45 -8.69 8.83
C GLU A 21 -25.06 -8.97 8.23
N ASP A 22 -24.12 -9.52 9.00
CA ASP A 22 -22.95 -10.26 8.47
C ASP A 22 -22.13 -11.04 9.53
N LEU A 23 -22.70 -11.33 10.71
CA LEU A 23 -22.04 -12.12 11.76
C LEU A 23 -22.33 -13.62 11.66
N GLU A 24 -22.04 -14.25 10.51
CA GLU A 24 -22.04 -15.72 10.39
C GLU A 24 -20.81 -16.23 9.61
N VAL A 25 -19.61 -16.14 10.18
CA VAL A 25 -18.42 -16.81 9.58
C VAL A 25 -17.71 -17.79 10.52
N PHE A 26 -18.02 -17.83 11.82
CA PHE A 26 -17.32 -18.76 12.72
C PHE A 26 -18.28 -19.47 13.67
N SER A 27 -19.03 -20.44 13.16
CA SER A 27 -19.65 -21.47 13.99
C SER A 27 -19.99 -22.72 13.18
N LYS A 28 -18.99 -23.54 12.86
CA LYS A 28 -19.18 -25.00 12.83
C LYS A 28 -17.87 -25.80 12.74
N ASN A 29 -17.77 -26.74 13.67
CA ASN A 29 -16.95 -27.96 13.68
C ASN A 29 -15.57 -27.85 14.33
N THR A 30 -15.49 -28.10 15.64
CA THR A 30 -14.58 -29.14 16.17
C THR A 30 -15.22 -29.81 17.40
N SER A 31 -15.23 -31.14 17.37
CA SER A 31 -15.71 -32.04 18.42
C SER A 31 -14.65 -32.22 19.50
N LEU A 32 -15.10 -32.41 20.74
CA LEU A 32 -14.36 -32.58 21.99
C LEU A 32 -13.42 -33.81 22.01
N THR A 33 -12.19 -33.60 22.54
CA THR A 33 -11.39 -34.49 23.42
C THR A 33 -10.28 -33.61 24.06
N ASP A 34 -10.33 -33.28 25.36
CA ASP A 34 -9.73 -33.94 26.53
C ASP A 34 -8.30 -33.41 26.90
N GLU A 35 -8.01 -33.40 28.20
CA GLU A 35 -7.31 -32.42 29.06
C GLU A 35 -5.91 -31.83 28.73
N GLY A 36 -5.74 -30.55 29.11
CA GLY A 36 -4.46 -29.89 29.45
C GLY A 36 -4.68 -28.41 29.89
N PRO A 37 -3.98 -27.87 30.91
CA PRO A 37 -4.23 -26.51 31.39
C PRO A 37 -3.72 -25.47 30.39
N VAL A 38 -4.64 -24.74 29.77
CA VAL A 38 -4.36 -23.60 28.90
C VAL A 38 -4.01 -22.36 29.74
N PRO A 39 -2.89 -21.67 29.49
CA PRO A 39 -2.61 -20.39 30.13
C PRO A 39 -3.50 -19.31 29.52
N ASN A 40 -4.56 -18.97 30.26
CA ASN A 40 -5.43 -17.83 29.96
C ASN A 40 -4.70 -16.52 30.23
N SER A 41 -4.10 -15.92 29.20
CA SER A 41 -3.77 -14.49 29.19
C SER A 41 -3.63 -13.97 27.76
N PRO A 42 -4.39 -12.92 27.36
CA PRO A 42 -4.34 -12.33 26.01
C PRO A 42 -2.96 -11.74 25.68
N SER A 43 -2.13 -11.45 26.69
CA SER A 43 -0.74 -11.00 26.53
C SER A 43 0.22 -12.05 26.01
N SER A 44 -0.13 -13.35 26.02
CA SER A 44 0.78 -14.43 25.61
C SER A 44 0.80 -14.69 24.10
N MET A 45 -0.26 -14.35 23.36
CA MET A 45 -0.31 -14.58 21.91
C MET A 45 0.40 -13.49 21.10
N VAL A 46 0.55 -12.28 21.67
CA VAL A 46 1.22 -11.17 20.99
C VAL A 46 2.75 -11.34 20.95
N ASN A 47 3.31 -12.17 21.84
CA ASN A 47 4.74 -12.50 21.86
C ASN A 47 5.11 -13.66 20.91
N GLN A 48 4.14 -14.41 20.39
CA GLN A 48 4.39 -15.53 19.48
C GLN A 48 4.60 -15.07 18.02
N TYR A 49 4.14 -13.86 17.69
CA TYR A 49 4.42 -13.18 16.43
C TYR A 49 5.17 -11.89 16.71
N ARG A 50 6.30 -11.99 17.42
CA ARG A 50 7.36 -11.02 17.22
C ARG A 50 7.73 -11.20 15.74
N LEU A 51 7.32 -10.25 14.90
CA LEU A 51 8.04 -10.01 13.66
C LEU A 51 9.47 -9.83 14.13
N GLU A 52 10.27 -10.88 13.99
CA GLU A 52 11.71 -10.75 14.07
C GLU A 52 11.99 -9.68 13.02
N ASP A 53 12.25 -8.45 13.47
CA ASP A 53 13.03 -7.51 12.69
C ASP A 53 14.17 -8.37 12.15
N ASP A 54 14.25 -8.52 10.83
CA ASP A 54 15.23 -9.36 10.13
C ASP A 54 16.65 -8.89 10.55
N GLU A 55 17.10 -9.30 11.73
CA GLU A 55 18.47 -9.18 12.20
C GLU A 55 19.27 -10.21 11.41
N GLU A 56 19.63 -9.78 10.20
CA GLU A 56 20.84 -10.15 9.47
C GLU A 56 21.30 -11.60 9.68
N GLN A 57 20.51 -12.57 9.19
CA GLN A 57 21.04 -13.89 8.92
C GLN A 57 21.93 -13.78 7.67
N GLN A 58 23.23 -13.60 7.93
CA GLN A 58 24.34 -13.52 7.00
C GLN A 58 24.29 -14.62 5.93
N ASP A 59 23.83 -14.27 4.74
CA ASP A 59 24.40 -14.77 3.51
C ASP A 59 25.15 -13.60 2.86
N ALA A 60 26.46 -13.79 2.67
CA ALA A 60 27.33 -12.86 1.97
C ALA A 60 27.02 -12.83 0.46
N ASN A 61 25.76 -12.64 0.07
CA ASN A 61 25.47 -11.99 -1.19
C ASN A 61 25.79 -10.51 -0.96
N ALA A 62 27.08 -10.17 -1.09
CA ALA A 62 27.51 -8.78 -1.08
C ALA A 62 26.63 -8.06 -2.11
N LYS A 63 25.66 -7.27 -1.62
CA LYS A 63 24.80 -6.49 -2.50
C LYS A 63 25.74 -5.70 -3.40
N ASP A 64 25.70 -5.99 -4.69
CA ASP A 64 26.63 -5.43 -5.67
C ASP A 64 26.03 -4.21 -6.36
N LEU A 65 24.75 -3.94 -6.10
CA LEU A 65 23.98 -2.77 -6.51
C LEU A 65 23.28 -2.16 -5.29
N PHE A 66 23.55 -0.89 -5.03
CA PHE A 66 22.89 -0.07 -4.02
C PHE A 66 22.17 1.07 -4.73
N ILE A 67 20.84 1.06 -4.69
CA ILE A 67 20.01 2.02 -5.43
C ILE A 67 19.14 2.79 -4.44
N SER A 68 19.15 4.13 -4.54
CA SER A 68 18.21 5.02 -3.84
C SER A 68 17.33 5.78 -4.84
N VAL A 69 16.06 5.93 -4.49
CA VAL A 69 15.08 6.77 -5.19
C VAL A 69 14.69 7.91 -4.25
N GLU A 70 15.13 9.11 -4.57
CA GLU A 70 15.09 10.28 -3.69
C GLU A 70 14.80 11.57 -4.44
N ASP A 71 14.77 12.68 -3.71
CA ASP A 71 14.66 14.06 -4.20
C ASP A 71 13.61 14.24 -5.30
N PRO A 72 12.32 14.05 -4.99
CA PRO A 72 11.26 14.30 -5.96
C PRO A 72 11.23 15.76 -6.38
N GLU A 73 11.26 16.03 -7.69
CA GLU A 73 11.24 17.37 -8.26
C GLU A 73 10.15 17.50 -9.32
N SER A 74 9.42 18.62 -9.26
CA SER A 74 8.44 18.98 -10.29
C SER A 74 9.14 19.55 -11.51
N HIS A 75 8.90 18.94 -12.66
CA HIS A 75 9.44 19.37 -13.93
C HIS A 75 8.29 19.85 -14.83
N ILE A 76 8.40 21.08 -15.34
CA ILE A 76 7.40 21.73 -16.19
C ILE A 76 7.95 21.78 -17.62
N THR A 77 7.21 21.19 -18.55
CA THR A 77 7.46 21.32 -19.99
C THR A 77 6.37 22.17 -20.63
N ALA A 78 6.53 22.51 -21.92
CA ALA A 78 5.51 23.23 -22.67
C ALA A 78 4.15 22.51 -22.75
N ILE A 79 4.13 21.19 -22.53
CA ILE A 79 2.96 20.33 -22.79
C ILE A 79 2.43 19.69 -21.49
N GLU A 80 3.30 19.40 -20.53
CA GLU A 80 2.92 18.73 -19.29
C GLU A 80 3.85 19.06 -18.11
N THR A 81 3.30 18.93 -16.91
CA THR A 81 4.04 18.92 -15.65
C THR A 81 4.06 17.51 -15.06
N TYR A 82 5.23 17.04 -14.63
CA TYR A 82 5.42 15.72 -14.03
C TYR A 82 6.51 15.73 -12.96
N ILE A 83 6.47 14.75 -12.05
CA ILE A 83 7.51 14.55 -11.05
C ILE A 83 8.63 13.65 -11.59
N MET A 84 9.87 14.07 -11.40
CA MET A 84 11.07 13.26 -11.59
C MET A 84 11.69 12.91 -10.24
N TYR A 85 12.27 11.73 -10.16
CA TYR A 85 12.99 11.24 -8.99
C TYR A 85 14.47 11.14 -9.33
N ARG A 86 15.34 11.47 -8.39
CA ARG A 86 16.76 11.17 -8.48
C ARG A 86 16.95 9.69 -8.17
N VAL A 87 17.55 8.96 -9.10
CA VAL A 87 17.94 7.56 -8.93
C VAL A 87 19.46 7.54 -8.83
N ALA A 88 19.97 7.38 -7.62
CA ALA A 88 21.39 7.24 -7.36
C ALA A 88 21.73 5.75 -7.23
N THR A 89 22.76 5.32 -7.95
CA THR A 89 23.21 3.93 -7.99
C THR A 89 24.67 3.87 -7.64
N LYS A 90 25.03 3.02 -6.67
CA LYS A 90 26.42 2.61 -6.40
C LYS A 90 26.55 1.14 -6.72
N THR A 91 27.65 0.75 -7.36
CA THR A 91 27.87 -0.62 -7.82
C THR A 91 29.32 -1.04 -7.65
N THR A 92 29.51 -2.32 -7.32
CA THR A 92 30.83 -2.97 -7.34
C THR A 92 31.01 -3.86 -8.57
N ARG A 93 30.02 -3.92 -9.46
CA ARG A 93 30.08 -4.77 -10.66
C ARG A 93 30.98 -4.15 -11.73
N SER A 94 31.84 -4.99 -12.30
CA SER A 94 32.79 -4.59 -13.34
C SER A 94 32.17 -4.37 -14.72
N ASP A 95 30.92 -4.80 -14.93
CA ASP A 95 30.21 -4.58 -16.18
C ASP A 95 29.65 -3.15 -16.28
N PHE A 96 29.75 -2.32 -15.25
CA PHE A 96 29.42 -0.90 -15.30
C PHE A 96 30.65 -0.03 -15.59
N ASP A 97 30.46 1.04 -16.36
CA ASP A 97 31.56 1.93 -16.76
C ASP A 97 32.04 2.87 -15.63
N SER A 98 31.31 2.91 -14.52
CA SER A 98 31.57 3.71 -13.31
C SER A 98 31.05 2.97 -12.08
N SER A 99 31.58 3.26 -10.90
CA SER A 99 31.07 2.73 -9.62
C SER A 99 29.86 3.50 -9.09
N GLU A 100 29.62 4.72 -9.60
CA GLU A 100 28.52 5.57 -9.18
C GLU A 100 27.83 6.19 -10.40
N PHE A 101 26.49 6.23 -10.36
CA PHE A 101 25.64 6.88 -11.35
C PHE A 101 24.53 7.67 -10.66
N GLU A 102 24.18 8.79 -11.27
CA GLU A 102 23.03 9.58 -10.88
C GLU A 102 22.24 9.96 -12.14
N VAL A 103 20.95 9.63 -12.12
CA VAL A 103 20.03 9.92 -13.23
C VAL A 103 18.68 10.39 -12.71
N ARG A 104 17.98 11.21 -13.50
CA ARG A 104 16.60 11.62 -13.21
C ARG A 104 15.62 10.73 -13.98
N ARG A 105 14.61 10.22 -13.29
CA ARG A 105 13.58 9.33 -13.85
C ARG A 105 12.19 9.77 -13.46
N ARG A 106 11.28 9.90 -14.41
CA ARG A 106 9.85 10.08 -14.14
C ARG A 106 9.14 8.74 -14.07
N TYR A 107 7.95 8.68 -13.47
CA TYR A 107 7.15 7.45 -13.36
C TYR A 107 6.96 6.69 -14.68
N GLN A 108 6.83 7.38 -15.82
CA GLN A 108 6.73 6.73 -17.15
C GLN A 108 7.99 5.97 -17.56
N ASP A 109 9.16 6.34 -17.06
CA ASP A 109 10.42 5.62 -17.31
C ASP A 109 10.43 4.27 -16.60
N PHE A 110 9.89 4.22 -15.38
CA PHE A 110 9.74 2.98 -14.63
C PHE A 110 8.75 2.03 -15.33
N LEU A 111 7.63 2.57 -15.86
CA LEU A 111 6.70 1.77 -16.66
C LEU A 111 7.35 1.19 -17.91
N TRP A 112 8.22 1.95 -18.58
CA TRP A 112 9.01 1.45 -19.70
C TRP A 112 9.94 0.30 -19.27
N LEU A 113 10.69 0.49 -18.17
CA LEU A 113 11.58 -0.56 -17.64
C LEU A 113 10.80 -1.84 -17.33
N ARG A 114 9.68 -1.72 -16.59
CA ARG A 114 8.82 -2.88 -16.26
C ARG A 114 8.38 -3.61 -17.54
N SER A 115 7.86 -2.88 -18.53
CA SER A 115 7.44 -3.48 -19.81
C SER A 115 8.56 -4.26 -20.46
N LYS A 116 9.77 -3.68 -20.49
CA LYS A 116 10.92 -4.34 -21.12
C LYS A 116 11.40 -5.56 -20.37
N LEU A 117 11.31 -5.57 -19.04
CA LEU A 117 11.60 -6.76 -18.25
C LEU A 117 10.57 -7.87 -18.49
N GLU A 118 9.29 -7.54 -18.54
CA GLU A 118 8.19 -8.48 -18.84
C GLU A 118 8.29 -9.05 -20.26
N GLU A 119 8.60 -8.22 -21.25
CA GLU A 119 8.80 -8.63 -22.65
C GLU A 119 10.03 -9.56 -22.79
N SER A 120 11.12 -9.25 -22.08
CA SER A 120 12.36 -10.02 -22.17
C SER A 120 12.32 -11.33 -21.35
N HIS A 121 11.50 -11.38 -20.31
CA HIS A 121 11.40 -12.51 -19.38
C HIS A 121 9.93 -12.84 -19.06
N PRO A 122 9.19 -13.39 -20.02
CA PRO A 122 7.73 -13.61 -19.89
C PRO A 122 7.35 -14.64 -18.82
N THR A 123 8.30 -15.43 -18.33
CA THR A 123 8.10 -16.42 -17.26
C THR A 123 8.45 -15.89 -15.87
N LEU A 124 9.05 -14.71 -15.77
CA LEU A 124 9.46 -14.12 -14.49
C LEU A 124 8.42 -13.11 -14.00
N ILE A 125 8.16 -13.14 -12.70
CA ILE A 125 7.29 -12.17 -12.05
C ILE A 125 8.09 -10.89 -11.82
N VAL A 126 7.78 -9.84 -12.59
CA VAL A 126 8.34 -8.50 -12.38
C VAL A 126 7.52 -7.81 -11.29
N HIS A 127 8.20 -7.27 -10.27
CA HIS A 127 7.54 -6.60 -9.15
C HIS A 127 6.58 -5.51 -9.67
N PRO A 128 5.35 -5.40 -9.13
CA PRO A 128 4.42 -4.37 -9.57
C PRO A 128 4.95 -2.97 -9.27
N LEU A 129 4.58 -2.02 -10.13
CA LEU A 129 4.75 -0.60 -9.86
C LEU A 129 3.52 -0.08 -9.09
N PRO A 130 3.65 1.00 -8.30
CA PRO A 130 2.47 1.64 -7.73
C PRO A 130 1.52 2.04 -8.86
N GLU A 131 0.22 1.99 -8.62
CA GLU A 131 -0.77 2.26 -9.66
C GLU A 131 -0.57 3.63 -10.30
N LYS A 132 -0.83 3.69 -11.60
CA LYS A 132 -0.94 4.96 -12.31
C LYS A 132 -2.21 5.61 -11.77
N PHE A 133 -2.07 6.52 -10.82
CA PHE A 133 -3.20 7.25 -10.24
C PHE A 133 -4.08 7.86 -11.35
N VAL A 134 -5.30 7.32 -11.53
CA VAL A 134 -6.27 7.82 -12.53
C VAL A 134 -7.51 8.45 -11.87
N MET A 135 -7.65 8.43 -10.54
CA MET A 135 -8.99 8.59 -9.96
C MET A 135 -9.03 9.44 -8.68
N LYS A 136 -8.56 10.70 -8.75
CA LYS A 136 -9.07 11.85 -7.97
C LYS A 136 -8.31 13.16 -8.31
N GLY A 137 -8.53 13.69 -9.51
CA GLY A 137 -8.13 15.06 -9.86
C GLY A 137 -6.63 15.32 -10.11
N MET A 138 -6.34 16.32 -10.94
CA MET A 138 -4.96 16.74 -11.28
C MET A 138 -4.18 17.35 -10.11
N VAL A 139 -4.84 17.67 -9.00
CA VAL A 139 -4.26 18.36 -7.83
C VAL A 139 -3.52 17.38 -6.91
N GLU A 140 -4.04 16.16 -6.76
CA GLU A 140 -3.50 15.19 -5.80
C GLU A 140 -2.19 14.53 -6.26
N ARG A 141 -1.87 14.57 -7.55
CA ARG A 141 -0.59 14.05 -8.08
C ARG A 141 0.64 14.84 -7.61
N PHE A 142 0.42 16.04 -7.08
CA PHE A 142 1.43 16.92 -6.50
C PHE A 142 1.32 17.01 -4.98
N ASN A 143 0.45 16.19 -4.36
CA ASN A 143 0.41 16.06 -2.91
C ASN A 143 1.69 15.35 -2.43
N ASP A 144 2.35 15.92 -1.43
CA ASP A 144 3.58 15.38 -0.85
C ASP A 144 3.41 13.94 -0.33
N ASP A 145 2.28 13.63 0.30
CA ASP A 145 1.97 12.26 0.79
C ASP A 145 1.95 11.25 -0.37
N PHE A 146 1.39 11.68 -1.50
CA PHE A 146 1.30 10.86 -2.70
C PHE A 146 2.67 10.69 -3.37
N ILE A 147 3.42 11.79 -3.48
CA ILE A 147 4.78 11.79 -4.03
C ILE A 147 5.67 10.84 -3.22
N GLU A 148 5.59 10.92 -1.89
CA GLU A 148 6.39 10.10 -0.98
C GLU A 148 5.96 8.63 -1.00
N THR A 149 4.64 8.36 -0.99
CA THR A 149 4.11 6.99 -1.14
C THR A 149 4.59 6.36 -2.44
N ARG A 150 4.51 7.10 -3.55
CA ARG A 150 5.02 6.66 -4.84
C ARG A 150 6.53 6.44 -4.81
N ARG A 151 7.31 7.38 -4.25
CA ARG A 151 8.77 7.26 -4.13
C ARG A 151 9.17 5.97 -3.39
N LYS A 152 8.52 5.67 -2.25
CA LYS A 152 8.72 4.42 -1.49
C LYS A 152 8.42 3.18 -2.34
N ALA A 153 7.33 3.20 -3.11
CA ALA A 153 6.98 2.07 -3.98
C ALA A 153 7.96 1.91 -5.16
N LEU A 154 8.45 3.01 -5.74
CA LEU A 154 9.49 2.99 -6.78
C LEU A 154 10.84 2.49 -6.23
N GLN A 155 11.20 2.88 -5.01
CA GLN A 155 12.36 2.33 -4.30
C GLN A 155 12.25 0.81 -4.16
N ARG A 156 11.12 0.32 -3.63
CA ARG A 156 10.89 -1.13 -3.48
C ARG A 156 10.98 -1.86 -4.83
N PHE A 157 10.41 -1.29 -5.89
CA PHE A 157 10.49 -1.86 -7.23
C PHE A 157 11.95 -2.03 -7.70
N LEU A 158 12.79 -1.00 -7.61
CA LEU A 158 14.19 -1.10 -8.03
C LEU A 158 14.99 -2.03 -7.13
N SER A 159 14.79 -1.99 -5.80
CA SER A 159 15.45 -2.91 -4.86
C SER A 159 15.15 -4.37 -5.20
N ARG A 160 13.89 -4.70 -5.50
CA ARG A 160 13.49 -6.07 -5.85
C ARG A 160 14.06 -6.53 -7.19
N ILE A 161 14.24 -5.62 -8.15
CA ILE A 161 14.93 -5.93 -9.41
C ILE A 161 16.42 -6.14 -9.20
N SER A 162 17.09 -5.28 -8.41
CA SER A 162 18.53 -5.41 -8.15
C SER A 162 18.89 -6.69 -7.38
N GLU A 163 18.01 -7.17 -6.52
CA GLU A 163 18.19 -8.40 -5.76
C GLU A 163 17.84 -9.67 -6.57
N HIS A 164 17.18 -9.52 -7.71
CA HIS A 164 16.75 -10.67 -8.51
C HIS A 164 17.92 -11.19 -9.38
N PRO A 165 18.26 -12.50 -9.32
CA PRO A 165 19.46 -13.04 -9.97
C PRO A 165 19.51 -12.84 -11.49
N VAL A 166 18.36 -12.92 -12.17
CA VAL A 166 18.24 -12.69 -13.62
C VAL A 166 17.98 -11.22 -13.98
N LEU A 167 16.92 -10.60 -13.42
CA LEU A 167 16.50 -9.25 -13.81
C LEU A 167 17.56 -8.17 -13.51
N SER A 168 18.38 -8.33 -12.48
CA SER A 168 19.44 -7.37 -12.14
C SER A 168 20.53 -7.28 -13.21
N HIS A 169 20.69 -8.31 -14.04
CA HIS A 169 21.66 -8.37 -15.15
C HIS A 169 21.04 -7.94 -16.49
N SER A 170 19.78 -7.48 -16.50
CA SER A 170 19.14 -7.02 -17.72
C SER A 170 19.80 -5.77 -18.28
N GLN A 171 20.09 -5.77 -19.59
CA GLN A 171 20.60 -4.58 -20.27
C GLN A 171 19.64 -3.40 -20.18
N HIS A 172 18.32 -3.64 -20.16
CA HIS A 172 17.32 -2.59 -19.98
C HIS A 172 17.39 -1.95 -18.60
N PHE A 173 17.67 -2.76 -17.57
CA PHE A 173 17.87 -2.27 -16.21
C PHE A 173 19.16 -1.45 -16.10
N LYS A 174 20.27 -1.95 -16.66
CA LYS A 174 21.53 -1.19 -16.72
C LYS A 174 21.34 0.17 -17.41
N VAL A 175 20.71 0.20 -18.60
CA VAL A 175 20.39 1.45 -19.32
C VAL A 175 19.49 2.37 -18.47
N PHE A 176 18.51 1.81 -17.77
CA PHE A 176 17.67 2.58 -16.85
C PHE A 176 18.46 3.25 -15.72
N LEU A 177 19.51 2.62 -15.21
CA LEU A 177 20.33 3.18 -14.13
C LEU A 177 21.40 4.17 -14.61
N THR A 178 21.91 4.02 -15.83
CA THR A 178 23.11 4.76 -16.27
C THR A 178 22.86 5.82 -17.35
N ALA A 179 21.85 5.67 -18.21
CA ALA A 179 21.68 6.55 -19.37
C ALA A 179 21.12 7.94 -18.97
N GLN A 180 21.75 9.03 -19.40
CA GLN A 180 21.20 10.36 -19.12
C GLN A 180 19.85 10.60 -19.82
N ASP A 181 19.68 10.06 -21.03
CA ASP A 181 18.42 10.11 -21.78
C ASP A 181 17.95 8.71 -22.22
N LEU A 182 16.68 8.41 -21.93
CA LEU A 182 16.01 7.16 -22.30
C LEU A 182 15.25 7.26 -23.63
N ALA A 183 15.03 8.45 -24.19
CA ALA A 183 14.33 8.64 -25.46
C ALA A 183 14.83 7.76 -26.62
N PRO A 184 16.16 7.60 -26.87
CA PRO A 184 16.62 6.73 -27.96
C PRO A 184 16.25 5.25 -27.73
N HIS A 185 16.31 4.78 -26.48
CA HIS A 185 16.00 3.40 -26.10
C HIS A 185 14.50 3.09 -26.13
N LYS A 186 13.64 4.11 -25.97
CA LYS A 186 12.19 3.97 -26.08
C LYS A 186 11.71 3.79 -27.52
N LYS A 187 12.41 4.37 -28.50
CA LYS A 187 12.06 4.28 -29.93
C LYS A 187 12.35 2.90 -30.53
N GLN A 188 13.26 2.14 -29.91
CA GLN A 188 13.64 0.80 -30.35
C GLN A 188 12.63 -0.30 -29.92
N GLY A 189 11.69 0.03 -29.02
CA GLY A 189 10.62 -0.88 -28.62
C GLY A 189 9.42 -0.77 -29.56
N SER A 190 8.97 -1.90 -30.10
CA SER A 190 7.68 -2.02 -30.82
C SER A 190 6.60 -1.25 -30.08
N GLY A 191 6.01 -0.24 -30.75
CA GLY A 191 5.17 0.78 -30.12
C GLY A 191 3.89 0.23 -29.48
N PHE A 192 3.11 1.15 -28.89
CA PHE A 192 1.80 0.92 -28.24
C PHE A 192 0.84 -0.03 -28.99
N LEU A 193 1.02 -0.25 -30.29
CA LEU A 193 0.27 -1.20 -31.11
C LEU A 193 0.53 -2.68 -30.77
N SER A 194 1.69 -3.06 -30.20
CA SER A 194 1.99 -4.46 -29.82
C SER A 194 1.12 -4.93 -28.64
N ARG A 195 0.96 -4.06 -27.63
CA ARG A 195 0.17 -4.35 -26.41
C ARG A 195 -1.29 -4.67 -26.73
N MET A 196 -1.90 -3.99 -27.71
CA MET A 196 -3.28 -4.29 -28.12
C MET A 196 -3.40 -5.70 -28.72
N GLY A 197 -2.40 -6.15 -29.48
CA GLY A 197 -2.35 -7.50 -30.06
C GLY A 197 -2.07 -8.60 -29.03
N GLU A 198 -1.25 -8.30 -28.02
CA GLU A 198 -0.96 -9.21 -26.90
C GLU A 198 -2.16 -9.40 -25.98
N THR A 199 -2.88 -8.32 -25.62
CA THR A 199 -4.12 -8.43 -24.84
C THR A 199 -5.18 -9.24 -25.59
N MET A 200 -5.37 -9.01 -26.90
CA MET A 200 -6.30 -9.81 -27.69
C MET A 200 -5.88 -11.29 -27.77
N ARG A 201 -4.59 -11.60 -27.87
CA ARG A 201 -4.08 -12.97 -27.83
C ARG A 201 -4.24 -13.64 -26.46
N ALA A 202 -3.99 -12.91 -25.37
CA ALA A 202 -4.16 -13.41 -24.01
C ALA A 202 -5.64 -13.73 -23.73
N VAL A 203 -6.56 -12.84 -24.15
CA VAL A 203 -8.00 -13.08 -24.05
C VAL A 203 -8.43 -14.23 -24.96
N ALA A 204 -7.92 -14.32 -26.20
CA ALA A 204 -8.23 -15.42 -27.11
C ALA A 204 -7.74 -16.78 -26.58
N ASN A 205 -6.57 -16.83 -25.93
CA ASN A 205 -6.05 -18.03 -25.27
C ASN A 205 -6.83 -18.38 -24.01
N SER A 206 -7.31 -17.37 -23.27
CA SER A 206 -8.16 -17.56 -22.09
C SER A 206 -9.55 -18.12 -22.47
N VAL A 207 -10.14 -17.62 -23.57
CA VAL A 207 -11.46 -18.06 -24.07
C VAL A 207 -11.41 -19.43 -24.76
N ARG A 208 -10.26 -19.81 -25.37
CA ARG A 208 -10.11 -21.13 -26.00
C ARG A 208 -9.65 -22.24 -25.06
N GLY A 209 -9.20 -21.88 -23.85
CA GLY A 209 -8.54 -22.79 -22.93
C GLY A 209 -7.18 -23.25 -23.45
N VAL A 210 -6.17 -23.34 -22.58
CA VAL A 210 -4.91 -23.98 -22.92
C VAL A 210 -5.17 -25.48 -22.99
N LYS A 211 -5.30 -26.04 -24.20
CA LYS A 211 -5.37 -27.49 -24.38
C LYS A 211 -4.11 -28.11 -23.78
N ASN A 212 -4.28 -29.04 -22.84
CA ASN A 212 -3.22 -29.76 -22.11
C ASN A 212 -2.45 -28.91 -21.07
N ARG A 213 -3.12 -28.02 -20.34
CA ARG A 213 -2.53 -27.43 -19.13
C ARG A 213 -2.27 -28.54 -18.09
N PRO A 214 -1.06 -28.63 -17.51
CA PRO A 214 -0.78 -29.57 -16.42
C PRO A 214 -1.61 -29.25 -15.16
N GLU A 215 -2.09 -30.28 -14.47
CA GLU A 215 -2.96 -30.14 -13.27
C GLU A 215 -2.32 -29.31 -12.16
N GLU A 216 -1.00 -29.33 -12.03
CA GLU A 216 -0.24 -28.52 -11.06
C GLU A 216 -0.51 -27.01 -11.21
N PHE A 217 -0.77 -26.52 -12.44
CA PHE A 217 -1.10 -25.11 -12.67
C PHE A 217 -2.54 -24.79 -12.28
N ASP A 218 -3.45 -25.75 -12.35
CA ASP A 218 -4.83 -25.55 -11.89
C ASP A 218 -4.88 -25.50 -10.36
N VAL A 219 -4.14 -26.38 -9.68
CA VAL A 219 -3.99 -26.34 -8.20
C VAL A 219 -3.34 -25.04 -7.75
N LEU A 220 -2.28 -24.59 -8.45
CA LEU A 220 -1.63 -23.31 -8.15
C LEU A 220 -2.57 -22.13 -8.40
N GLN A 221 -3.36 -22.16 -9.47
CA GLN A 221 -4.35 -21.12 -9.75
C GLN A 221 -5.40 -21.03 -8.64
N GLU A 222 -5.96 -22.17 -8.20
CA GLU A 222 -6.92 -22.22 -7.09
C GLU A 222 -6.29 -21.68 -5.79
N TYR A 223 -5.05 -22.05 -5.49
CA TYR A 223 -4.34 -21.53 -4.33
C TYR A 223 -4.17 -20.00 -4.40
N VAL A 224 -3.73 -19.47 -5.54
CA VAL A 224 -3.52 -18.03 -5.74
C VAL A 224 -4.83 -17.26 -5.63
N GLU A 225 -5.93 -17.77 -6.20
CA GLU A 225 -7.26 -17.17 -6.09
C GLU A 225 -7.74 -17.14 -4.63
N ASN A 226 -7.62 -18.26 -3.92
CA ASN A 226 -7.98 -18.34 -2.50
C ASN A 226 -7.12 -17.43 -1.62
N PHE A 227 -5.81 -17.37 -1.86
CA PHE A 227 -4.91 -16.48 -1.15
C PHE A 227 -5.25 -15.01 -1.42
N SER A 228 -5.47 -14.64 -2.68
CA SER A 228 -5.87 -13.29 -3.08
C SER A 228 -7.16 -12.85 -2.40
N ASN A 229 -8.17 -13.74 -2.34
CA ASN A 229 -9.42 -13.47 -1.64
C ASN A 229 -9.20 -13.23 -0.15
N LYS A 230 -8.41 -14.07 0.52
CA LYS A 230 -8.10 -13.92 1.95
C LYS A 230 -7.35 -12.63 2.25
N ILE A 231 -6.32 -12.29 1.47
CA ILE A 231 -5.57 -11.04 1.62
C ILE A 231 -6.47 -9.82 1.38
N SER A 232 -7.36 -9.88 0.39
CA SER A 232 -8.33 -8.81 0.13
C SER A 232 -9.30 -8.60 1.31
N SER A 233 -9.73 -9.68 1.96
CA SER A 233 -10.56 -9.59 3.17
C SER A 233 -9.79 -8.97 4.34
N VAL A 234 -8.52 -9.35 4.54
CA VAL A 234 -7.66 -8.75 5.56
C VAL A 234 -7.47 -7.26 5.30
N ASP A 235 -7.16 -6.86 4.05
CA ASP A 235 -7.01 -5.44 3.69
C ASP A 235 -8.29 -4.65 3.99
N LYS A 236 -9.47 -5.15 3.62
CA LYS A 236 -10.76 -4.51 3.94
C LYS A 236 -10.94 -4.27 5.45
N VAL A 237 -10.64 -5.27 6.27
CA VAL A 237 -10.72 -5.13 7.73
C VAL A 237 -9.70 -4.12 8.24
N THR A 238 -8.46 -4.15 7.73
CA THR A 238 -7.43 -3.16 8.07
C THR A 238 -7.86 -1.74 7.71
N GLN A 239 -8.42 -1.52 6.51
CA GLN A 239 -8.93 -0.20 6.11
C GLN A 239 -10.08 0.27 7.02
N ARG A 240 -10.98 -0.64 7.43
CA ARG A 240 -12.05 -0.32 8.39
C ARG A 240 -11.47 0.12 9.73
N ILE A 241 -10.50 -0.61 10.29
CA ILE A 241 -9.84 -0.26 11.56
C ILE A 241 -9.15 1.11 11.45
N ILE A 242 -8.43 1.38 10.37
CA ILE A 242 -7.77 2.68 10.16
C ILE A 242 -8.80 3.82 10.11
N LYS A 243 -9.94 3.58 9.45
CA LYS A 243 -11.04 4.54 9.38
C LYS A 243 -11.63 4.81 10.77
N GLU A 244 -11.99 3.76 11.51
CA GLU A 244 -12.55 3.86 12.86
C GLU A 244 -11.59 4.57 13.82
N GLN A 245 -10.29 4.27 13.76
CA GLN A 245 -9.28 4.96 14.57
C GLN A 245 -9.19 6.46 14.23
N ARG A 246 -9.29 6.82 12.94
CA ARG A 246 -9.29 8.22 12.53
C ARG A 246 -10.53 8.95 13.03
N GLU A 247 -11.71 8.35 12.89
CA GLU A 247 -12.98 8.92 13.36
C GLU A 247 -12.95 9.11 14.88
N TYR A 248 -12.46 8.12 15.64
CA TYR A 248 -12.29 8.23 17.08
C TYR A 248 -11.33 9.36 17.50
N LEU A 249 -10.21 9.53 16.78
CA LEU A 249 -9.29 10.64 17.04
C LEU A 249 -9.95 12.00 16.77
N ASP A 250 -10.78 12.09 15.73
CA ASP A 250 -11.52 13.32 15.43
C ASP A 250 -12.60 13.63 16.48
N GLU A 251 -13.27 12.62 17.05
CA GLU A 251 -14.17 12.78 18.19
C GLU A 251 -13.45 13.27 19.44
N LEU A 252 -12.29 12.69 19.79
CA LEU A 252 -11.49 13.16 20.92
C LEU A 252 -11.07 14.63 20.78
N ARG A 253 -10.76 15.07 19.56
CA ARG A 253 -10.48 16.49 19.26
C ARG A 253 -11.69 17.39 19.50
N GLN A 254 -12.89 16.93 19.12
CA GLN A 254 -14.12 17.66 19.40
C GLN A 254 -14.38 17.79 20.90
N TYR A 255 -14.17 16.71 21.67
CA TYR A 255 -14.28 16.75 23.12
C TYR A 255 -13.32 17.74 23.76
N SER A 256 -12.06 17.78 23.32
CA SER A 256 -11.09 18.79 23.79
C SER A 256 -11.62 20.21 23.63
N SER A 257 -12.20 20.52 22.46
CA SER A 257 -12.82 21.82 22.20
C SER A 257 -14.02 22.09 23.10
N THR A 258 -14.93 21.13 23.26
CA THR A 258 -16.11 21.25 24.14
C THR A 258 -15.73 21.49 25.60
N TYR A 259 -14.78 20.72 26.14
CA TYR A 259 -14.31 20.91 27.52
C TYR A 259 -13.62 22.27 27.72
N SER A 260 -12.93 22.78 26.70
CA SER A 260 -12.33 24.12 26.74
C SER A 260 -13.43 25.20 26.85
N GLN A 261 -14.49 25.11 26.05
CA GLN A 261 -15.62 26.04 26.09
C GLN A 261 -16.38 25.99 27.43
N TRP A 262 -16.57 24.79 27.99
CA TRP A 262 -17.18 24.65 29.32
C TRP A 262 -16.31 25.28 30.41
N ALA A 263 -14.98 25.14 30.32
CA ALA A 263 -14.06 25.75 31.26
C ALA A 263 -14.09 27.29 31.24
N GLU A 264 -14.51 27.90 30.13
CA GLU A 264 -14.73 29.35 30.02
C GLU A 264 -16.05 29.80 30.67
N SER A 265 -17.03 28.91 30.75
CA SER A 265 -18.36 29.20 31.30
C SER A 265 -18.47 28.89 32.80
N GLU A 266 -17.62 28.00 33.32
CA GLU A 266 -17.67 27.51 34.71
C GLU A 266 -16.47 28.02 35.53
N GLU A 267 -16.68 28.91 36.50
CA GLU A 267 -15.60 29.47 37.33
C GLU A 267 -14.95 28.44 38.27
N ASN A 268 -15.76 27.61 38.94
CA ASN A 268 -15.28 26.69 39.98
C ASN A 268 -14.60 25.43 39.43
N LEU A 269 -14.98 25.02 38.21
CA LEU A 269 -14.49 23.80 37.56
C LEU A 269 -13.54 24.09 36.39
N SER A 270 -13.18 25.36 36.16
CA SER A 270 -12.37 25.79 35.01
C SER A 270 -11.05 25.00 34.91
N GLU A 271 -10.31 24.88 36.02
CA GLU A 271 -9.01 24.18 36.04
C GLU A 271 -9.12 22.67 35.73
N PRO A 272 -9.99 21.89 36.42
CA PRO A 272 -10.23 20.49 36.05
C PRO A 272 -10.67 20.29 34.59
N LEU A 273 -11.57 21.15 34.07
CA LEU A 273 -12.09 21.05 32.71
C LEU A 273 -11.00 21.35 31.67
N LYS A 274 -10.13 22.34 31.91
CA LYS A 274 -8.92 22.58 31.09
C LYS A 274 -7.97 21.38 31.11
N GLY A 275 -7.82 20.73 32.27
CA GLY A 275 -7.04 19.49 32.39
C GLY A 275 -7.56 18.39 31.47
N VAL A 276 -8.87 18.12 31.50
CA VAL A 276 -9.52 17.12 30.63
C VAL A 276 -9.40 17.52 29.15
N ALA A 277 -9.63 18.80 28.83
CA ALA A 277 -9.49 19.33 27.48
C ALA A 277 -8.08 19.13 26.91
N SER A 278 -7.06 19.39 27.74
CA SER A 278 -5.66 19.18 27.38
C SER A 278 -5.34 17.71 27.18
N CYS A 279 -5.83 16.81 28.04
CA CYS A 279 -5.61 15.37 27.89
C CYS A 279 -6.25 14.82 26.60
N ALA A 280 -7.49 15.23 26.31
CA ALA A 280 -8.18 14.81 25.08
C ALA A 280 -7.50 15.38 23.81
N GLY A 281 -6.95 16.59 23.89
CA GLY A 281 -6.22 17.22 22.78
C GLY A 281 -4.80 16.69 22.56
N ALA A 282 -4.17 16.10 23.59
CA ALA A 282 -2.80 15.62 23.57
C ALA A 282 -2.62 14.19 23.04
N VAL A 283 -3.68 13.54 22.52
CA VAL A 283 -3.60 12.18 21.93
C VAL A 283 -2.96 12.20 20.52
N LEU A 284 -1.97 13.05 20.29
CA LEU A 284 -1.17 13.19 19.06
C LEU A 284 0.32 13.21 19.40
#